data_AF-A0AA37MEK6-F1
#
_entry.id   AF-A0AA37MEK6-F1
#
_cell.length_a   1.000
_cell.length_b   1.000
_cell.length_c   1.000
_cell.angle_alpha   90.00
_cell.angle_beta   90.00
_cell.angle_gamma   90.00
#
_symmetry.space_group_name_H-M   'P 1'
#
loop_
_entity.id
_entity.type
_entity.pdbx_description
1 polymer ?
#
loop_
_entity_poly.entity_id
_entity_poly.type
_entity_poly.pdbx_seq_one_letter_code
_entity_poly.pdbx_strand_id
1 'polypeptide(L)'
;MQTADIDNNGTEEVLIGVVKGTRFYPQKARRLFIFKNVNGKIRPMWLGSRLAGSLQNFRCVNHHIRSLEKRGDKWLVAEFKMGQFGPSFIRYLIYDTTEQEAKKQFKR
;
A
#
# COMPACT_ATOMS: atom_id res chain seq x y z
N MET A 1 7.46 -1.11 -8.10
CA MET A 1 6.15 -0.70 -8.67
C MET A 1 5.40 -1.96 -9.04
N GLN A 2 4.07 -1.92 -9.09
CA GLN A 2 3.23 -3.05 -9.52
C GLN A 2 2.00 -2.50 -10.26
N THR A 3 1.47 -3.27 -11.21
CA THR A 3 0.12 -3.07 -11.74
C THR A 3 -0.78 -4.21 -11.26
N ALA A 4 -2.03 -3.88 -10.93
CA ALA A 4 -3.04 -4.85 -10.53
C ALA A 4 -4.42 -4.22 -10.54
N ASP A 5 -5.45 -5.01 -10.84
CA ASP A 5 -6.85 -4.64 -10.62
C ASP A 5 -7.16 -4.72 -9.11
N ILE A 6 -7.20 -3.58 -8.43
CA ILE A 6 -7.38 -3.50 -6.96
C ILE A 6 -8.79 -3.11 -6.54
N ASP A 7 -9.64 -2.71 -7.48
CA ASP A 7 -11.05 -2.40 -7.24
C ASP A 7 -12.01 -3.38 -7.95
N ASN A 8 -11.47 -4.41 -8.60
CA ASN A 8 -12.18 -5.49 -9.30
C ASN A 8 -13.05 -4.98 -10.46
N ASN A 9 -12.54 -4.00 -11.21
CA ASN A 9 -13.23 -3.40 -12.36
C ASN A 9 -12.76 -3.94 -13.72
N GLY A 10 -11.77 -4.84 -13.75
CA GLY A 10 -11.17 -5.40 -14.96
C GLY A 10 -10.06 -4.55 -15.59
N THR A 11 -9.73 -3.40 -15.00
CA THR A 11 -8.64 -2.50 -15.43
C THR A 11 -7.57 -2.47 -14.35
N GLU A 12 -6.31 -2.61 -14.73
CA GLU A 12 -5.23 -2.51 -13.76
C GLU A 12 -4.95 -1.06 -13.34
N GLU A 13 -4.83 -0.85 -12.03
CA GLU A 13 -4.25 0.35 -11.45
C GLU A 13 -2.73 0.24 -11.35
N VAL A 14 -2.06 1.38 -11.30
CA VAL A 14 -0.61 1.49 -11.08
C VAL A 14 -0.33 1.82 -9.62
N LEU A 15 0.43 0.98 -8.94
CA LEU A 15 0.85 1.13 -7.56
C LEU A 15 2.36 1.43 -7.48
N ILE A 16 2.70 2.57 -6.89
CA ILE A 16 4.07 3.09 -6.83
C ILE A 16 4.46 3.43 -5.39
N GLY A 17 5.52 2.78 -4.90
CA GLY A 17 6.19 3.18 -3.66
C GLY A 17 7.08 4.39 -3.91
N VAL A 18 6.89 5.47 -3.16
CA VAL A 18 7.67 6.71 -3.29
C VAL A 18 8.30 7.10 -1.95
N VAL A 19 9.44 7.80 -2.00
CA VAL A 19 10.06 8.43 -0.83
C VAL A 19 10.01 9.94 -1.00
N LYS A 20 9.00 10.58 -0.44
CA LYS A 20 8.86 12.05 -0.54
C LYS A 20 8.08 12.67 0.62
N GLY A 21 8.35 13.95 0.85
CA GLY A 21 7.44 14.83 1.58
C GLY A 21 6.19 15.13 0.75
N THR A 22 5.11 15.50 1.42
CA THR A 22 3.90 16.06 0.81
C THR A 22 3.68 17.48 1.34
N ARG A 23 2.84 18.26 0.65
CA ARG A 23 2.55 19.66 1.04
C ARG A 23 2.21 19.82 2.53
N PHE A 24 1.43 18.88 3.06
CA PHE A 24 0.96 18.90 4.46
C PHE A 24 1.80 18.02 5.42
N TYR A 25 2.82 17.31 4.91
CA TYR A 25 3.77 16.53 5.72
C TYR A 25 5.13 16.53 5.01
N PRO A 26 5.95 17.57 5.23
CA PRO A 26 7.17 17.82 4.44
C PRO A 26 8.28 16.79 4.71
N GLN A 27 8.21 16.08 5.84
CA GLN A 27 9.15 15.01 6.18
C GLN A 27 9.08 13.89 5.14
N LYS A 28 10.24 13.47 4.62
CA LYS A 28 10.33 12.36 3.69
C LYS A 28 9.89 11.08 4.37
N ALA A 29 8.89 10.42 3.78
CA ALA A 29 8.40 9.14 4.23
C ALA A 29 8.20 8.22 3.03
N ARG A 30 8.28 6.91 3.28
CA ARG A 30 7.86 5.88 2.31
C ARG A 30 6.33 5.88 2.24
N ARG A 31 5.78 6.03 1.04
CA ARG A 31 4.34 6.16 0.79
C ARG A 31 3.94 5.30 -0.40
N LEU A 32 2.67 4.89 -0.42
CA LEU A 32 2.06 4.23 -1.56
C LEU A 32 1.22 5.24 -2.34
N PHE A 33 1.58 5.45 -3.60
CA PHE A 33 0.76 6.18 -4.57
C PHE A 33 0.04 5.20 -5.48
N ILE A 34 -1.21 5.52 -5.80
CA ILE A 34 -2.06 4.70 -6.65
C ILE A 34 -2.62 5.59 -7.74
N PHE A 35 -2.52 5.11 -8.98
CA PHE A 35 -3.04 5.78 -10.15
C PHE A 35 -3.98 4.86 -10.90
N LYS A 36 -5.05 5.44 -11.46
CA LYS A 36 -6.03 4.73 -12.26
C LYS A 36 -5.84 5.07 -13.73
N ASN A 37 -6.03 4.09 -14.61
CA ASN A 37 -6.18 4.33 -16.03
C ASN A 37 -7.63 4.73 -16.33
N VAL A 38 -7.83 5.94 -16.82
CA VAL A 38 -9.14 6.46 -17.23
C VAL A 38 -9.03 6.86 -18.70
N ASN A 39 -9.60 6.04 -19.59
CA ASN A 39 -9.60 6.26 -21.04
C ASN A 39 -8.20 6.52 -21.62
N GLY A 40 -7.22 5.68 -21.25
CA GLY A 40 -5.84 5.77 -21.70
C GLY A 40 -5.01 6.86 -21.00
N LYS A 41 -5.57 7.52 -19.97
CA LYS A 41 -4.89 8.57 -19.20
C LYS A 41 -4.68 8.13 -17.77
N ILE A 42 -3.46 8.30 -17.28
CA ILE A 42 -3.10 8.03 -15.89
C ILE A 42 -3.60 9.19 -15.01
N ARG A 43 -4.46 8.87 -14.03
CA ARG A 43 -5.02 9.84 -13.07
C ARG A 43 -4.62 9.45 -11.65
N PRO A 44 -4.17 10.40 -10.81
CA PRO A 44 -3.89 10.11 -9.41
C PRO A 44 -5.20 9.76 -8.69
N MET A 45 -5.23 8.59 -8.08
CA MET A 45 -6.38 8.12 -7.30
C MET A 45 -6.11 8.26 -5.80
N TRP A 46 -4.89 7.95 -5.38
CA TRP A 46 -4.46 8.11 -3.99
C TRP A 46 -3.00 8.51 -3.93
N LEU A 47 -2.71 9.64 -3.29
CA LEU A 47 -1.35 10.17 -3.12
C LEU A 47 -0.96 10.17 -1.63
N GLY A 48 -1.22 9.04 -0.99
CA GLY A 48 -1.45 8.88 0.44
C GLY A 48 -0.47 9.50 1.44
N SER A 49 -1.02 9.70 2.63
CA SER A 49 -0.37 9.72 3.94
C SER A 49 0.22 8.34 4.31
N ARG A 50 0.87 8.25 5.48
CA ARG A 50 1.31 6.94 6.02
C ARG A 50 0.12 5.99 6.16
N LEU A 51 0.35 4.69 5.96
CA LEU A 51 -0.60 3.62 6.31
C LEU A 51 -0.58 3.42 7.84
N ALA A 52 -0.35 2.20 8.35
CA ALA A 52 -0.25 1.94 9.78
C ALA A 52 1.13 2.32 10.36
N GLY A 53 2.18 2.22 9.55
CA GLY A 53 3.57 2.45 9.89
C GLY A 53 4.40 2.92 8.68
N SER A 54 5.70 2.70 8.75
CA SER A 54 6.62 3.03 7.66
C SER A 54 6.60 1.91 6.62
N LEU A 55 5.99 2.18 5.47
CA LEU A 55 5.89 1.25 4.35
C LEU A 55 7.27 0.77 3.90
N GLN A 56 7.51 -0.54 3.93
CA GLN A 56 8.74 -1.16 3.44
C GLN A 56 8.54 -1.80 2.07
N ASN A 57 7.41 -2.48 1.87
CA ASN A 57 7.03 -3.08 0.60
C ASN A 57 5.52 -3.22 0.50
N PHE A 58 5.00 -3.47 -0.71
CA PHE A 58 3.60 -3.78 -0.94
C PHE A 58 3.46 -4.76 -2.09
N ARG A 59 2.33 -5.47 -2.13
CA ARG A 59 1.92 -6.27 -3.30
C ARG A 59 0.40 -6.36 -3.39
N CYS A 60 -0.12 -6.63 -4.58
CA CYS A 60 -1.53 -7.00 -4.72
C CYS A 60 -1.70 -8.52 -4.56
N VAL A 61 -2.71 -8.94 -3.78
CA VAL A 61 -3.14 -10.34 -3.62
C VAL A 61 -4.67 -10.35 -3.57
N ASN A 62 -5.32 -11.09 -4.48
CA ASN A 62 -6.79 -11.21 -4.53
C ASN A 62 -7.50 -9.85 -4.50
N HIS A 63 -7.09 -8.91 -5.36
CA HIS A 63 -7.59 -7.53 -5.42
C HIS A 63 -7.38 -6.70 -4.14
N HIS A 64 -6.64 -7.21 -3.15
CA HIS A 64 -6.27 -6.48 -1.95
C HIS A 64 -4.83 -5.98 -2.04
N ILE A 65 -4.61 -4.78 -1.51
CA ILE A 65 -3.28 -4.23 -1.29
C ILE A 65 -2.77 -4.83 0.02
N ARG A 66 -1.70 -5.61 -0.06
CA ARG A 66 -0.97 -6.09 1.10
C ARG A 66 0.26 -5.23 1.32
N SER A 67 0.40 -4.65 2.50
CA SER A 67 1.57 -3.88 2.90
C SER A 67 2.48 -4.69 3.83
N LEU A 68 3.78 -4.46 3.72
CA LEU A 68 4.79 -4.81 4.72
C LEU A 68 5.27 -3.50 5.34
N GLU A 69 5.12 -3.34 6.64
CA GLU A 69 5.38 -2.08 7.32
C GLU A 69 6.24 -2.27 8.58
N LYS A 70 7.04 -1.26 8.89
CA LYS A 70 7.86 -1.18 10.11
C LYS A 70 7.32 -0.10 11.04
N ARG A 71 7.18 -0.41 12.33
CA ARG A 71 6.73 0.48 13.41
C ARG A 71 7.71 0.37 14.59
N GLY A 72 8.63 1.34 14.72
CA GLY A 72 9.74 1.23 15.66
C GLY A 72 10.59 0.01 15.31
N ASP A 73 10.81 -0.88 16.28
CA ASP A 73 11.55 -2.15 16.09
C ASP A 73 10.66 -3.33 15.67
N LYS A 74 9.36 -3.08 15.52
CA LYS A 74 8.35 -4.10 15.25
C LYS A 74 7.89 -4.03 13.80
N TRP A 75 7.40 -5.15 13.31
CA TRP A 75 6.90 -5.30 11.95
C TRP A 75 5.45 -5.71 11.92
N LEU A 76 4.78 -5.41 10.81
CA LEU A 76 3.41 -5.81 10.57
C LEU A 76 3.17 -6.06 9.08
N VAL A 77 2.14 -6.86 8.79
CA VAL A 77 1.57 -7.05 7.46
C VAL A 77 0.08 -6.79 7.54
N ALA A 78 -0.42 -5.87 6.72
CA ALA A 78 -1.83 -5.51 6.68
C ALA A 78 -2.41 -5.67 5.27
N GLU A 79 -3.71 -5.92 5.20
CA GLU A 79 -4.47 -5.95 3.96
C GLU A 79 -5.45 -4.79 3.90
N PHE A 80 -5.55 -4.19 2.72
CA PHE A 80 -6.43 -3.08 2.41
C PHE A 80 -7.21 -3.40 1.14
N LYS A 81 -8.47 -2.97 1.08
CA LYS A 81 -9.25 -2.94 -0.16
C LYS A 81 -9.29 -1.53 -0.71
N MET A 82 -9.41 -1.38 -2.02
CA MET A 82 -9.71 -0.06 -2.57
C MET A 82 -11.15 0.34 -2.20
N GLY A 83 -11.31 1.48 -1.56
CA GLY A 83 -12.61 2.10 -1.28
C GLY A 83 -12.78 3.41 -2.07
N GLN A 84 -13.93 4.06 -1.91
CA GLN A 84 -14.27 5.30 -2.64
C GLN A 84 -13.25 6.44 -2.41
N PHE A 85 -12.62 6.47 -1.23
CA PHE A 85 -11.69 7.53 -0.82
C PHE A 85 -10.23 7.06 -0.73
N GLY A 86 -9.91 5.85 -1.17
CA GLY A 86 -8.57 5.28 -1.03
C GLY A 86 -8.53 3.91 -0.36
N PRO A 87 -7.33 3.41 -0.06
CA PRO A 87 -7.14 2.14 0.62
C PRO A 87 -7.83 2.12 1.99
N SER A 88 -8.75 1.19 2.17
CA SER A 88 -9.50 0.96 3.40
C SER A 88 -8.96 -0.28 4.10
N PHE A 89 -8.58 -0.15 5.37
CA PHE A 89 -8.04 -1.26 6.16
C PHE A 89 -9.05 -2.41 6.26
N ILE A 90 -8.56 -3.65 6.08
CA ILE A 90 -9.34 -4.87 6.26
C ILE A 90 -8.91 -5.58 7.54
N ARG A 91 -7.63 -5.94 7.64
CA ARG A 91 -7.09 -6.74 8.74
C ARG A 91 -5.57 -6.70 8.80
N TYR A 92 -5.02 -7.06 9.94
CA TYR A 92 -3.62 -7.48 10.05
C TYR A 92 -3.53 -8.98 9.75
N LEU A 93 -2.56 -9.36 8.92
CA LEU A 93 -2.16 -10.76 8.77
C LEU A 93 -1.15 -11.18 9.84
N ILE A 94 -0.33 -10.22 10.28
CA ILE A 94 0.55 -10.32 11.43
C ILE A 94 0.83 -8.92 11.94
N TYR A 95 0.99 -8.78 13.25
CA TYR A 95 1.17 -7.51 13.93
C TYR A 95 2.15 -7.67 15.10
N ASP A 96 2.91 -6.63 15.42
CA ASP A 96 3.89 -6.59 16.51
C ASP A 96 4.89 -7.77 16.50
N THR A 97 5.43 -8.07 15.31
CA THR A 97 6.25 -9.26 15.06
C THR A 97 7.68 -8.89 14.66
N THR A 98 8.53 -9.91 14.48
CA THR A 98 9.87 -9.79 13.95
C THR A 98 9.86 -9.54 12.44
N GLU A 99 10.97 -9.03 11.90
CA GLU A 99 11.12 -8.82 10.45
C GLU A 99 10.99 -10.12 9.65
N GLN A 100 11.56 -11.21 10.16
CA GLN A 100 11.60 -12.50 9.47
C GLN A 100 10.20 -13.09 9.31
N GLU A 101 9.42 -13.08 10.40
CA GLU A 101 8.04 -13.55 10.41
C GLU A 101 7.14 -12.68 9.52
N ALA A 102 7.29 -11.35 9.59
CA ALA A 102 6.56 -10.42 8.72
C ALA A 102 6.87 -10.67 7.23
N LYS A 103 8.15 -10.82 6.86
CA LYS A 103 8.55 -11.12 5.48
C LYS A 103 8.04 -12.48 5.00
N LYS A 104 7.98 -13.49 5.88
CA LYS A 104 7.41 -14.80 5.58
C LYS A 104 5.90 -14.70 5.32
N GLN A 105 5.18 -14.00 6.20
CA GLN A 105 3.73 -13.80 6.04
C GLN A 105 3.39 -12.93 4.84
N PHE A 106 4.21 -11.92 4.53
CA PHE A 106 4.03 -11.06 3.37
C PHE A 106 4.03 -11.84 2.05
N LYS A 107 4.92 -12.83 1.92
CA LYS A 107 5.11 -13.64 0.70
C LYS A 107 4.03 -14.70 0.44
N ARG A 108 3.30 -15.13 1.47
CA ARG A 108 2.24 -16.16 1.39
C ARG A 108 1.06 -15.63 0.60
#